data_AF-A0A7J3XUA0-F1
#
_entry.id   AF-A0A7J3XUA0-F1
#
_cell.length_a   1.000
_cell.length_b   1.000
_cell.length_c   1.000
_cell.angle_alpha   90.00
_cell.angle_beta   90.00
_cell.angle_gamma   90.00
#
_symmetry.space_group_name_H-M   'P 1'
#
loop_
_entity.id
_entity.type
_entity.pdbx_description
1 polymer ?
#
loop_
_entity_poly.entity_id
_entity_poly.type
_entity_poly.pdbx_seq_one_letter_code
_entity_poly.pdbx_strand_id
1 'polypeptide(L)'
;MGALRLRYPSSSDVADAVRLVLCSKPFVDPSSLVGLVKEELRRRGFYAELVNAKRVWRIYLNLVRRGFLLDLLDVVKRGPDGKVKV
;
A
#
# COMPACT_ATOMS: atom_id res chain seq x y z
N MET A 1 -24.72 19.46 12.75
CA MET A 1 -23.85 18.99 11.64
C MET A 1 -23.52 17.54 11.91
N GLY A 2 -24.03 16.61 11.08
CA GLY A 2 -23.81 15.18 11.27
C GLY A 2 -22.34 14.83 11.04
N ALA A 3 -21.72 14.11 11.97
CA ALA A 3 -20.37 13.60 11.78
C ALA A 3 -20.36 12.71 10.53
N LEU A 4 -19.63 13.12 9.49
CA LEU A 4 -19.36 12.26 8.34
C LEU A 4 -18.70 10.99 8.89
N ARG A 5 -19.45 9.89 8.92
CA ARG A 5 -18.91 8.57 9.28
C ARG A 5 -17.91 8.20 8.20
N LEU A 6 -16.64 8.52 8.44
CA LEU A 6 -15.55 8.12 7.55
C LEU A 6 -15.57 6.60 7.44
N ARG A 7 -15.58 6.11 6.20
CA ARG A 7 -15.60 4.67 5.95
C ARG A 7 -14.23 4.09 6.25
N TYR A 8 -14.19 2.90 6.84
CA TYR A 8 -12.93 2.16 6.95
C TYR A 8 -12.56 1.58 5.58
N PRO A 9 -11.30 1.71 5.13
CA PRO A 9 -10.91 1.28 3.79
C PRO A 9 -10.89 -0.25 3.67
N SER A 10 -11.43 -0.74 2.56
CA SER A 10 -11.33 -2.15 2.16
C SER A 10 -9.90 -2.49 1.72
N SER A 11 -9.62 -3.78 1.50
CA SER A 11 -8.31 -4.19 0.98
C SER A 11 -8.04 -3.62 -0.42
N SER A 12 -9.08 -3.47 -1.24
CA SER A 12 -8.98 -2.87 -2.58
C SER A 12 -8.64 -1.38 -2.50
N ASP A 13 -9.25 -0.65 -1.55
CA ASP A 13 -8.97 0.78 -1.35
C ASP A 13 -7.51 1.02 -0.93
N VAL A 14 -7.00 0.18 -0.02
CA VAL A 14 -5.58 0.24 0.40
C VAL A 14 -4.65 -0.13 -0.76
N ALA A 15 -5.01 -1.14 -1.57
CA ALA A 15 -4.22 -1.52 -2.75
C ALA A 15 -4.12 -0.39 -3.77
N ASP A 16 -5.23 0.30 -4.01
CA ASP A 16 -5.29 1.44 -4.93
C ASP A 16 -4.48 2.63 -4.39
N ALA A 17 -4.57 2.91 -3.09
CA ALA A 17 -3.76 3.92 -2.43
C ALA A 17 -2.25 3.60 -2.50
N VAL A 18 -1.84 2.34 -2.28
CA VAL A 18 -0.44 1.90 -2.42
C VAL A 18 0.06 2.14 -3.84
N ARG A 19 -0.74 1.76 -4.86
CA ARG A 19 -0.40 2.01 -6.27
C ARG A 19 -0.23 3.50 -6.57
N LEU A 20 -1.18 4.33 -6.14
CA LEU A 20 -1.15 5.78 -6.38
C LEU A 20 0.08 6.44 -5.75
N VAL A 21 0.40 6.10 -4.49
CA VAL A 21 1.58 6.63 -3.80
C VAL A 21 2.85 6.29 -4.56
N LEU A 22 3.00 5.02 -4.97
CA LEU A 22 4.22 4.56 -5.64
C LEU A 22 4.33 5.05 -7.08
N CYS A 23 3.23 5.18 -7.81
CA CYS A 23 3.23 5.79 -9.15
C CYS A 23 3.55 7.30 -9.08
N SER A 24 3.09 7.98 -8.02
CA SER A 24 3.32 9.43 -7.87
C SER A 24 4.72 9.74 -7.32
N LYS A 25 5.28 8.84 -6.51
CA LYS A 25 6.58 8.97 -5.87
C LYS A 25 7.36 7.64 -5.96
N PRO A 26 8.04 7.38 -7.09
CA PRO A 26 8.74 6.11 -7.30
C PRO A 26 9.91 5.89 -6.33
N PHE A 27 10.50 6.95 -5.77
CA PHE A 27 11.61 6.90 -4.81
C PHE A 27 11.13 7.07 -3.35
N VAL A 28 10.04 6.40 -2.99
CA VAL A 28 9.55 6.39 -1.60
C VAL A 28 10.45 5.51 -0.73
N ASP A 29 10.87 6.05 0.41
CA ASP A 29 11.51 5.24 1.44
C ASP A 29 10.51 4.22 2.02
N PRO A 30 10.88 2.94 2.19
CA PRO A 30 10.04 1.91 2.79
C PRO A 30 9.38 2.35 4.11
N SER A 31 10.11 3.09 4.95
CA SER A 31 9.64 3.57 6.25
C SER A 31 8.54 4.62 6.12
N SER A 32 8.55 5.39 5.03
CA SER A 32 7.55 6.43 4.75
C SER A 32 6.30 5.91 4.05
N LEU A 33 6.36 4.74 3.39
CA LEU A 33 5.25 4.18 2.61
C LEU A 33 3.94 4.14 3.39
N VAL A 34 3.99 3.63 4.63
CA VAL A 34 2.78 3.46 5.47
C VAL A 34 2.13 4.81 5.78
N GLY A 35 2.94 5.83 6.08
CA GLY A 35 2.44 7.18 6.35
C GLY A 35 1.77 7.78 5.12
N LEU A 36 2.42 7.68 3.97
CA LEU A 36 1.91 8.21 2.70
C LEU A 36 0.61 7.52 2.27
N VAL A 37 0.50 6.21 2.45
CA VAL A 37 -0.73 5.46 2.18
C VAL A 37 -1.87 5.92 3.09
N LYS A 38 -1.59 6.15 4.38
CA LYS A 38 -2.59 6.71 5.30
C LYS A 38 -3.03 8.11 4.92
N GLU A 39 -2.12 8.97 4.48
CA GLU A 39 -2.45 10.30 3.98
C GLU A 39 -3.33 10.24 2.75
N GLU A 40 -3.00 9.39 1.77
CA GLU A 40 -3.79 9.26 0.55
C GLU A 40 -5.19 8.70 0.84
N LEU A 41 -5.31 7.74 1.77
CA LEU A 41 -6.60 7.24 2.23
C LEU A 41 -7.43 8.33 2.94
N ARG A 42 -6.81 9.15 3.79
CA ARG A 42 -7.48 10.29 4.45
C ARG A 42 -7.95 11.32 3.43
N ARG A 43 -7.13 11.64 2.43
CA ARG A 43 -7.49 12.56 1.33
C ARG A 43 -8.70 12.08 0.54
N ARG A 44 -8.89 10.75 0.45
CA ARG A 44 -10.04 10.09 -0.19
C ARG A 44 -11.26 9.93 0.73
N GLY A 45 -11.21 10.45 1.96
CA GLY A 45 -12.33 10.39 2.90
C GLY A 45 -12.44 9.07 3.68
N PHE A 46 -11.35 8.30 3.79
CA PHE A 46 -11.32 7.09 4.60
C PHE A 46 -10.74 7.33 6.00
N TYR A 47 -11.20 6.52 6.96
CA TYR A 47 -10.61 6.47 8.29
C TYR A 47 -9.37 5.56 8.30
N ALA A 48 -8.18 6.16 8.18
CA ALA A 48 -6.91 5.43 8.01
C ALA A 48 -6.12 5.19 9.31
N GLU A 49 -6.56 5.72 10.46
CA GLU A 49 -5.82 5.61 11.73
C GLU A 49 -5.59 4.15 12.14
N LEU A 50 -6.62 3.30 11.94
CA LEU A 50 -6.60 1.85 12.20
C LEU A 50 -5.97 1.04 11.07
N VAL A 51 -5.27 1.65 10.11
CA VAL A 51 -4.54 0.92 9.07
C VAL A 51 -3.11 0.66 9.55
N ASN A 52 -2.80 -0.58 9.91
CA ASN A 52 -1.51 -0.95 10.46
C ASN A 52 -0.47 -1.17 9.34
N ALA A 53 0.82 -1.00 9.65
CA ALA A 53 1.92 -1.26 8.72
C ALA A 53 1.85 -2.67 8.10
N LYS A 54 1.59 -3.70 8.92
CA LYS A 54 1.45 -5.10 8.45
C LYS A 54 0.40 -5.26 7.36
N ARG A 55 -0.72 -4.51 7.43
CA ARG A 55 -1.80 -4.58 6.43
C ARG A 55 -1.35 -3.98 5.10
N VAL A 56 -0.70 -2.82 5.14
CA VAL A 56 -0.16 -2.14 3.95
C VAL A 56 0.89 -3.02 3.26
N TRP A 57 1.88 -3.51 4.02
CA TRP A 57 2.94 -4.36 3.48
C TRP A 57 2.42 -5.67 2.90
N ARG A 58 1.46 -6.32 3.55
CA ARG A 58 0.84 -7.54 3.01
C ARG A 58 0.15 -7.29 1.67
N ILE A 59 -0.51 -6.14 1.53
CA ILE A 59 -1.19 -5.76 0.28
C ILE A 59 -0.17 -5.41 -0.80
N TYR A 60 0.85 -4.61 -0.48
CA TYR A 60 1.98 -4.32 -1.36
C TYR A 60 2.62 -5.61 -1.90
N LEU A 61 3.00 -6.52 -0.99
CA LEU A 61 3.62 -7.80 -1.36
C LEU A 61 2.70 -8.62 -2.28
N ASN A 62 1.39 -8.64 -2.01
CA ASN A 62 0.44 -9.35 -2.85
C ASN A 62 0.37 -8.75 -4.27
N LEU A 63 0.40 -7.42 -4.38
CA LEU A 63 0.43 -6.73 -5.69
C LEU A 63 1.72 -7.06 -6.46
N VAL A 64 2.87 -7.01 -5.81
CA VAL A 64 4.16 -7.35 -6.42
C VAL A 64 4.20 -8.81 -6.86
N ARG A 65 3.78 -9.75 -5.99
CA ARG A 65 3.77 -11.19 -6.28
C ARG A 65 2.87 -11.57 -7.45
N ARG A 66 1.76 -10.85 -7.63
CA ARG A 66 0.82 -11.08 -8.73
C ARG A 66 1.21 -10.34 -10.01
N GLY A 67 2.33 -9.59 -10.02
CA GLY A 67 2.78 -8.80 -11.17
C GLY A 67 1.97 -7.54 -11.41
N PHE A 68 1.11 -7.13 -10.47
CA PHE A 68 0.30 -5.91 -10.56
C PHE A 68 1.09 -4.64 -10.24
N LEU A 69 2.26 -4.78 -9.63
CA LEU A 69 3.18 -3.71 -9.29
C LEU A 69 4.62 -4.21 -9.45
N LEU A 70 5.51 -3.37 -9.97
CA LEU A 70 6.95 -3.65 -9.92
C LEU A 70 7.42 -3.55 -8.47
N ASP A 71 8.46 -4.32 -8.11
CA ASP A 71 9.06 -4.19 -6.79
C ASP A 71 9.95 -2.94 -6.73
N LEU A 72 9.32 -1.79 -6.54
CA LEU A 72 10.01 -0.50 -6.49
C LEU A 72 10.82 -0.31 -5.21
N LEU A 73 10.52 -1.07 -4.17
CA LEU A 73 11.17 -0.97 -2.86
C LEU A 73 12.24 -2.05 -2.65
N ASP A 74 12.48 -2.91 -3.64
CA ASP A 74 13.42 -4.04 -3.62
C ASP A 74 13.29 -4.93 -2.36
N VAL A 75 12.06 -5.07 -1.84
CA VAL A 75 11.79 -5.83 -0.61
C VAL A 75 11.51 -7.31 -0.89
N VAL A 76 11.45 -7.71 -2.16
CA VAL A 76 11.07 -9.04 -2.59
C VAL A 76 12.27 -9.75 -3.23
N LYS A 77 12.79 -10.77 -2.54
CA LYS A 77 13.82 -11.65 -3.10
C LYS A 77 13.20 -12.55 -4.18
N ARG A 78 13.68 -12.41 -5.41
CA ARG A 78 13.34 -13.33 -6.50
C ARG A 78 14.29 -14.52 -6.45
N GLY A 79 13.73 -15.73 -6.41
CA GLY A 79 14.49 -16.95 -6.58
C GLY A 79 14.98 -17.11 -8.04
N PRO A 80 15.97 -17.98 -8.29
CA PRO A 80 16.51 -18.25 -9.63
C PRO A 80 15.45 -18.76 -10.63
N ASP A 81 14.34 -19.27 -10.11
CA ASP A 81 13.15 -19.75 -10.82
C ASP A 81 12.16 -18.63 -11.21
N GLY A 82 12.52 -17.35 -11.00
CA GLY A 82 11.64 -16.19 -11.27
C GLY A 82 10.47 -16.04 -10.29
N LYS A 83 10.36 -16.95 -9.32
CA LYS A 83 9.32 -16.95 -8.29
C LYS A 83 9.76 -16.14 -7.08
N VAL A 84 8.83 -15.38 -6.51
CA VAL A 84 9.03 -14.62 -5.27
C VAL A 84 9.12 -15.58 -4.07
N LYS A 85 10.25 -15.55 -3.35
CA LYS A 85 10.46 -16.27 -2.09
C LYS A 85 10.59 -15.26 -0.94
N VAL A 86 9.92 -15.55 0.19
CA VAL A 86 9.83 -14.70 1.39
C VAL A 86 10.88 -15.14 2.40
#